data_AF-A0A5S4T514-F1
#
_entry.id   AF-A0A5S4T514-F1
#
_cell.length_a   1.000
_cell.length_b   1.000
_cell.length_c   1.000
_cell.angle_alpha   90.00
_cell.angle_beta   90.00
_cell.angle_gamma   90.00
#
_symmetry.space_group_name_H-M   'P 1'
#
loop_
_entity.id
_entity.type
_entity.pdbx_description
1 polymer ?
#
loop_
_entity_poly.entity_id
_entity_poly.type
_entity_poly.pdbx_seq_one_letter_code
_entity_poly.pdbx_strand_id
1 'polypeptide(L)'
;LALVAVLPLLGLFFFRLYDNQLIRQTQAELIAQSRVLAVIYARDVQAQLANGIPLGAAVPPEALPDPGDQVTPIRPELDLAGNDLLRRRPDALPAPKPADPAHIAIGARLMPLVLETQKVTLAGFRI
;
A
#
# COMPACT_ATOMS: atom_id res chain seq x y z
N LEU A 1 19.41 41.69 -15.09
CA LEU A 1 20.33 40.78 -14.33
C LEU A 1 19.59 40.02 -13.23
N ALA A 2 18.90 40.70 -12.30
CA ALA A 2 18.13 40.03 -11.23
C ALA A 2 17.07 39.02 -11.76
N LEU A 3 16.35 39.34 -12.84
CA LEU A 3 15.38 38.42 -13.45
C LEU A 3 15.99 37.09 -13.93
N VAL A 4 17.20 37.14 -14.51
CA VAL A 4 17.92 35.95 -14.99
C VAL A 4 18.47 35.14 -13.81
N ALA A 5 18.81 35.79 -12.70
CA ALA A 5 19.28 35.12 -11.50
C ALA A 5 18.17 34.34 -10.75
N VAL A 6 16.89 34.70 -10.93
CA VAL A 6 15.76 34.01 -10.27
C VAL A 6 15.25 32.82 -11.08
N LEU A 7 15.54 32.74 -12.39
CA LEU A 7 15.16 31.61 -13.26
C LEU A 7 15.45 30.22 -12.66
N PRO A 8 16.64 29.92 -12.11
CA PRO A 8 16.91 28.59 -11.54
C PRO A 8 16.06 28.28 -10.30
N LEU A 9 15.68 29.27 -9.49
CA LEU A 9 14.81 29.08 -8.33
C LEU A 9 13.37 28.76 -8.75
N LEU A 10 12.87 29.44 -9.78
CA LEU A 10 11.56 29.14 -10.40
C LEU A 10 11.54 27.74 -11.00
N GLY A 11 12.58 27.34 -11.74
CA GLY A 11 12.69 25.99 -12.30
C GLY A 11 12.66 24.90 -11.23
N LEU A 12 13.39 25.09 -10.14
CA LEU A 12 13.41 24.17 -9.01
C LEU A 12 12.04 24.11 -8.29
N PHE A 13 11.32 25.23 -8.20
CA PHE A 13 9.97 25.27 -7.63
C PHE A 13 8.95 24.49 -8.48
N PHE A 14 8.94 24.69 -9.80
CA PHE A 14 8.04 23.95 -10.70
C PHE A 14 8.36 22.46 -10.76
N PHE A 15 9.64 22.09 -10.75
CA PHE A 15 10.05 20.69 -10.69
C PHE A 15 9.51 20.00 -9.43
N ARG A 16 9.64 20.66 -8.26
CA ARG A 16 9.09 20.15 -6.99
C ARG A 16 7.57 20.01 -6.99
N LEU A 17 6.85 20.97 -7.58
CA LEU A 17 5.39 20.92 -7.64
C LEU A 17 4.90 19.77 -8.54
N TYR A 18 5.55 19.55 -9.68
CA TYR A 18 5.21 18.49 -10.63
C TYR A 18 5.50 17.10 -10.04
N ASP A 19 6.69 16.92 -9.46
CA ASP A 19 7.10 15.63 -8.87
C ASP A 19 6.18 15.23 -7.72
N ASN A 20 5.80 16.17 -6.86
CA ASN A 20 4.91 15.89 -5.74
C ASN A 20 3.51 15.46 -6.19
N GLN A 21 2.99 15.96 -7.32
CA GLN A 21 1.69 15.53 -7.84
C GLN A 21 1.76 14.14 -8.49
N LEU A 22 2.78 13.90 -9.32
CA LEU A 22 2.99 12.61 -9.97
C LEU A 22 3.17 11.47 -8.94
N ILE A 23 3.88 11.76 -7.86
CA ILE A 23 4.13 10.80 -6.78
C ILE A 23 2.86 10.52 -5.98
N ARG A 24 2.08 11.55 -5.64
CA ARG A 24 0.78 11.36 -4.98
C ARG A 24 -0.18 10.56 -5.85
N GLN A 25 -0.16 10.76 -7.17
CA GLN A 25 -0.96 9.96 -8.11
C GLN A 25 -0.51 8.50 -8.12
N THR A 26 0.80 8.24 -8.16
CA THR A 26 1.35 6.89 -8.10
C THR A 26 0.98 6.20 -6.78
N GLN A 27 1.06 6.91 -5.67
CA GLN A 27 0.66 6.39 -4.36
C GLN A 27 -0.85 6.10 -4.32
N ALA A 28 -1.69 6.98 -4.87
CA ALA A 28 -3.14 6.75 -4.95
C ALA A 28 -3.48 5.47 -5.72
N GLU A 29 -2.79 5.23 -6.84
CA GLU A 29 -2.94 4.02 -7.64
C GLU A 29 -2.50 2.77 -6.85
N LEU A 30 -1.36 2.82 -6.16
CA LEU A 30 -0.90 1.71 -5.31
C LEU A 30 -1.88 1.42 -4.16
N ILE A 31 -2.48 2.44 -3.56
CA ILE A 31 -3.53 2.29 -2.53
C ILE A 31 -4.73 1.56 -3.14
N ALA A 32 -5.19 1.96 -4.33
CA ALA A 32 -6.33 1.34 -5.00
C ALA A 32 -6.06 -0.15 -5.32
N GLN A 33 -4.91 -0.45 -5.93
CA GLN A 33 -4.51 -1.83 -6.25
C GLN A 33 -4.38 -2.71 -5.00
N SER A 34 -3.75 -2.17 -3.95
CA SER A 34 -3.60 -2.89 -2.67
C SER A 34 -4.95 -3.14 -2.00
N ARG A 35 -5.91 -2.20 -2.12
CA ARG A 35 -7.25 -2.36 -1.58
C ARG A 35 -8.01 -3.50 -2.27
N VAL A 36 -7.90 -3.63 -3.59
CA VAL A 36 -8.49 -4.73 -4.35
C VAL A 36 -7.93 -6.08 -3.85
N LEU A 37 -6.61 -6.19 -3.70
CA LEU A 37 -5.98 -7.40 -3.17
C LEU A 37 -6.47 -7.74 -1.75
N ALA A 38 -6.58 -6.74 -0.87
CA ALA A 38 -7.09 -6.92 0.48
C ALA A 38 -8.56 -7.40 0.51
N VAL A 39 -9.42 -6.91 -0.40
CA VAL A 39 -10.81 -7.40 -0.51
C VAL A 39 -10.84 -8.87 -0.93
N ILE A 40 -10.03 -9.26 -1.92
CA ILE A 40 -9.99 -10.64 -2.40
C ILE A 40 -9.52 -11.57 -1.27
N TYR A 41 -8.44 -11.18 -0.57
CA TYR A 41 -7.97 -11.92 0.60
C TYR A 41 -9.04 -12.05 1.68
N ALA A 42 -9.69 -10.95 2.06
CA ALA A 42 -10.74 -10.96 3.09
C ALA A 42 -11.91 -11.86 2.70
N ARG A 43 -12.33 -11.85 1.43
CA ARG A 43 -13.37 -12.73 0.91
C ARG A 43 -12.97 -14.20 1.03
N ASP A 44 -11.74 -14.53 0.66
CA ASP A 44 -11.21 -15.89 0.73
C ASP A 44 -11.09 -16.39 2.18
N VAL A 45 -10.68 -15.53 3.12
CA VAL A 45 -10.69 -15.84 4.56
C VAL A 45 -12.12 -16.04 5.06
N GLN A 46 -13.05 -15.17 4.65
CA GLN A 46 -14.45 -15.26 5.06
C GLN A 46 -15.11 -16.57 4.61
N ALA A 47 -14.78 -17.05 3.41
CA ALA A 47 -15.22 -18.35 2.90
C ALA A 47 -14.68 -19.54 3.71
N GLN A 48 -13.59 -19.35 4.45
CA GLN A 48 -12.94 -20.38 5.26
C GLN A 48 -13.30 -20.29 6.76
N LEU A 49 -14.15 -19.35 7.17
CA LEU A 49 -14.55 -19.19 8.57
C LEU A 49 -15.20 -20.46 9.15
N ALA A 50 -16.08 -21.11 8.37
CA ALA A 50 -16.72 -22.36 8.77
C ALA A 50 -15.72 -23.52 8.93
N ASN A 51 -14.54 -23.41 8.30
CA ASN A 51 -13.46 -24.40 8.38
C ASN A 51 -12.43 -24.07 9.47
N GLY A 52 -12.70 -23.07 10.31
CA GLY A 52 -11.87 -22.76 11.47
C GLY A 52 -10.56 -22.02 11.18
N ILE A 53 -10.49 -21.26 10.07
CA ILE A 53 -9.30 -20.46 9.76
C ILE A 53 -8.95 -19.48 10.90
N PRO A 54 -7.69 -19.41 11.36
CA PRO A 54 -7.33 -18.50 12.45
C PRO A 54 -7.27 -17.04 11.96
N LEU A 55 -7.98 -16.14 12.66
CA LEU A 55 -8.02 -14.69 12.34
C LEU A 55 -6.94 -13.86 13.04
N GLY A 56 -6.27 -14.42 14.05
CA GLY A 56 -5.29 -13.71 14.87
C GLY A 56 -5.93 -12.91 16.01
N ALA A 57 -5.22 -11.88 16.47
CA ALA A 57 -5.67 -11.02 17.55
C ALA A 57 -6.84 -10.13 17.10
N ALA A 58 -7.80 -9.91 17.99
CA ALA A 58 -8.88 -8.96 17.75
C ALA A 58 -8.32 -7.54 17.60
N VAL A 59 -8.90 -6.77 16.67
CA VAL A 59 -8.56 -5.36 16.48
C VAL A 59 -9.09 -4.55 17.67
N PRO A 60 -8.28 -3.65 18.26
CA PRO A 60 -8.74 -2.79 19.35
C PRO A 60 -9.90 -1.88 18.91
N PRO A 61 -10.89 -1.59 19.78
CA PRO A 61 -12.03 -0.74 19.43
C PRO A 61 -11.63 0.65 18.90
N GLU A 62 -10.56 1.24 19.44
CA GLU A 62 -10.04 2.56 19.04
C GLU A 62 -9.40 2.58 17.65
N ALA A 63 -9.03 1.40 17.11
CA ALA A 63 -8.49 1.26 15.76
C ALA A 63 -9.58 0.91 14.74
N LEU A 64 -10.80 0.61 15.19
CA LEU A 64 -11.92 0.39 14.30
C LEU A 64 -12.41 1.72 13.73
N PRO A 65 -12.79 1.77 12.45
CA PRO A 65 -13.51 2.91 11.90
C PRO A 65 -14.76 3.22 12.72
N ASP A 66 -15.14 4.50 12.78
CA ASP A 66 -16.42 4.89 13.36
C ASP A 66 -17.56 4.16 12.64
N PRO A 67 -18.45 3.43 13.35
CA PRO A 67 -19.56 2.72 12.74
C PRO A 67 -20.50 3.61 11.91
N GLY A 68 -20.54 4.91 12.18
CA GLY A 68 -21.33 5.89 11.42
C GLY A 68 -20.68 6.35 10.11
N ASP A 69 -19.40 6.05 9.91
CA ASP A 69 -18.63 6.56 8.77
C ASP A 69 -18.78 5.62 7.56
N GLN A 70 -19.44 6.12 6.50
CA GLN A 70 -19.69 5.33 5.29
C GLN A 70 -18.44 5.19 4.40
N VAL A 71 -17.40 5.99 4.65
CA VAL A 71 -16.17 6.02 3.87
C VAL A 71 -14.95 6.06 4.77
N THR A 72 -13.92 5.27 4.42
CA THR A 72 -12.63 5.23 5.13
C THR A 72 -11.48 5.50 4.15
N PRO A 73 -11.33 6.76 3.68
CA PRO A 73 -10.35 7.09 2.65
C PRO A 73 -8.91 7.04 3.18
N ILE A 74 -8.02 6.35 2.47
CA ILE A 74 -6.58 6.42 2.70
C ILE A 74 -6.00 7.49 1.77
N ARG A 75 -5.44 8.56 2.34
CA ARG A 75 -4.94 9.69 1.54
C ARG A 75 -3.47 9.47 1.12
N PRO A 76 -3.08 9.87 -0.09
CA PRO A 76 -1.68 9.95 -0.48
C PRO A 76 -0.95 11.05 0.31
N GLU A 77 0.11 10.67 1.02
CA GLU A 77 0.87 11.54 1.95
C GLU A 77 2.34 11.70 1.58
N LEU A 78 2.86 10.93 0.62
CA LEU A 78 4.27 10.98 0.23
C LEU A 78 4.60 12.32 -0.44
N ASP A 79 5.66 12.97 0.06
CA ASP A 79 6.14 14.28 -0.39
C ASP A 79 7.66 14.26 -0.43
N LEU A 80 8.27 14.58 -1.57
CA LEU A 80 9.72 14.57 -1.74
C LEU A 80 10.41 15.80 -1.14
N ALA A 81 9.66 16.87 -0.85
CA ALA A 81 10.20 18.14 -0.41
C ALA A 81 10.12 18.33 1.12
N GLY A 82 9.21 17.62 1.79
CA GLY A 82 8.91 17.85 3.21
C GLY A 82 9.16 16.67 4.14
N ASN A 83 9.17 15.42 3.64
CA ASN A 83 9.14 14.24 4.50
C ASN A 83 10.47 13.48 4.55
N ASP A 84 10.75 12.90 5.72
CA ASP A 84 11.77 11.89 5.93
C ASP A 84 11.44 10.69 5.02
N LEU A 85 12.18 10.54 3.91
CA LEU A 85 12.03 9.39 3.05
C LEU A 85 12.36 8.15 3.88
N LEU A 86 11.36 7.31 4.12
CA LEU A 86 11.56 6.08 4.86
C LEU A 86 12.68 5.28 4.20
N ARG A 87 13.64 4.84 5.00
CA ARG A 87 14.69 3.93 4.53
C ARG A 87 14.04 2.72 3.89
N ARG A 88 14.73 2.16 2.89
CA ARG A 88 14.33 0.89 2.28
C ARG A 88 13.96 -0.12 3.37
N ARG A 89 12.80 -0.76 3.22
CA ARG A 89 12.35 -1.82 4.13
C ARG A 89 13.47 -2.87 4.25
N PRO A 90 13.91 -3.23 5.48
CA PRO A 90 14.86 -4.30 5.69
C PRO A 90 14.38 -5.63 5.11
N ASP A 91 15.32 -6.57 4.92
CA ASP A 91 14.97 -7.92 4.49
C ASP A 91 14.04 -8.60 5.49
N ALA A 92 13.13 -9.44 4.99
CA ALA A 92 12.21 -10.14 5.86
C ALA A 92 12.96 -11.15 6.73
N LEU A 93 12.57 -11.19 7.99
CA LEU A 93 13.06 -12.18 8.93
C LEU A 93 12.22 -13.47 8.82
N PRO A 94 12.81 -14.64 9.11
CA PRO A 94 12.06 -15.89 9.18
C PRO A 94 10.91 -15.78 10.20
N ALA A 95 9.74 -16.33 9.85
CA ALA A 95 8.62 -16.37 10.76
C ALA A 95 8.93 -17.31 11.94
N PRO A 96 8.64 -16.90 13.20
CA PRO A 96 8.90 -17.73 14.38
C PRO A 96 8.01 -18.98 14.44
N LYS A 97 6.92 -19.01 13.68
CA LYS A 97 6.01 -20.15 13.52
C LYS A 97 5.65 -20.29 12.04
N PRO A 98 5.44 -21.52 11.55
CA PRO A 98 4.93 -21.72 10.20
C PRO A 98 3.54 -21.09 10.05
N ALA A 99 3.23 -20.60 8.86
CA ALA A 99 1.91 -20.09 8.53
C ALA A 99 0.88 -21.23 8.51
N ASP A 100 -0.37 -20.90 8.84
CA ASP A 100 -1.48 -21.85 8.78
C ASP A 100 -1.69 -22.34 7.33
N PRO A 101 -1.91 -23.64 7.09
CA PRO A 101 -2.15 -24.19 5.76
C PRO A 101 -3.26 -23.49 4.97
N ALA A 102 -4.32 -23.01 5.65
CA ALA A 102 -5.41 -22.29 5.00
C ALA A 102 -4.92 -20.94 4.44
N HIS A 103 -4.10 -20.20 5.20
CA HIS A 103 -3.50 -18.95 4.74
C HIS A 103 -2.50 -19.17 3.60
N ILE A 104 -1.72 -20.26 3.65
CA ILE A 104 -0.83 -20.66 2.54
C ILE A 104 -1.64 -20.91 1.26
N ALA A 105 -2.76 -21.64 1.36
CA ALA A 105 -3.61 -21.93 0.23
C ALA A 105 -4.24 -20.65 -0.38
N ILE A 106 -4.62 -19.68 0.44
CA ILE A 106 -5.09 -18.37 -0.03
C ILE A 106 -3.96 -17.63 -0.75
N GLY A 107 -2.77 -17.57 -0.15
CA GLY A 107 -1.59 -16.94 -0.75
C GLY A 107 -1.23 -17.55 -2.11
N ALA A 108 -1.30 -18.87 -2.24
CA ALA A 108 -1.05 -19.58 -3.49
C ALA A 108 -2.04 -19.18 -4.61
N ARG A 109 -3.30 -18.85 -4.28
CA ARG A 109 -4.30 -18.36 -5.25
C ARG A 109 -4.12 -16.89 -5.59
N LEU A 110 -3.62 -16.08 -4.65
CA LEU A 110 -3.37 -14.66 -4.86
C LEU A 110 -2.09 -14.40 -5.68
N MET A 111 -1.08 -15.26 -5.53
CA MET A 111 0.24 -15.05 -6.16
C MET A 111 0.17 -14.84 -7.69
N PRO A 112 -0.57 -15.63 -8.47
CA PRO A 112 -0.71 -15.38 -9.91
C PRO A 112 -1.31 -14.01 -10.23
N LEU A 113 -2.32 -13.56 -9.46
CA LEU A 113 -2.94 -12.25 -9.66
C LEU A 113 -1.94 -11.11 -9.43
N VAL A 114 -1.10 -11.26 -8.41
CA VAL A 114 -0.04 -10.31 -8.10
C VAL A 114 1.02 -10.28 -9.19
N LEU A 115 1.47 -11.45 -9.65
CA LEU A 115 2.46 -11.53 -10.73
C LEU A 115 1.94 -10.93 -12.04
N GLU A 116 0.68 -11.18 -12.41
CA GLU A 116 0.08 -10.57 -13.61
C GLU A 116 -0.08 -9.05 -13.46
N THR A 117 -0.49 -8.57 -12.28
CA THR A 117 -0.59 -7.13 -12.01
C THR A 117 0.78 -6.46 -12.12
N GLN A 118 1.82 -7.07 -11.55
CA GLN A 118 3.19 -6.56 -11.56
C GLN A 118 3.74 -6.37 -12.98
N LYS A 119 3.38 -7.22 -13.95
CA LYS A 119 3.85 -7.09 -15.33
C LYS A 119 3.44 -5.77 -15.99
N VAL A 120 2.28 -5.24 -15.61
CA VAL A 120 1.73 -4.01 -16.19
C VAL A 120 2.11 -2.79 -15.35
N THR A 121 2.09 -2.91 -14.03
CA THR A 121 2.26 -1.77 -13.13
C THR A 121 3.71 -1.53 -12.71
N LEU A 122 4.58 -2.54 -12.85
CA LEU A 122 5.97 -2.55 -12.36
C LEU A 122 6.09 -2.26 -10.85
N ALA A 123 4.99 -2.32 -10.11
CA ALA A 123 4.97 -2.15 -8.67
C ALA A 123 5.61 -3.35 -7.97
N GLY A 124 6.35 -3.09 -6.90
CA GLY A 124 6.89 -4.15 -6.06
C GLY A 124 5.81 -4.70 -5.13
N PHE A 125 5.51 -6.00 -5.24
CA PHE A 125 4.63 -6.71 -4.31
C PHE A 125 5.43 -7.74 -3.50
N ARG A 126 5.05 -7.93 -2.24
CA ARG A 126 5.59 -8.99 -1.37
C ARG A 126 4.47 -9.50 -0.48
N ILE A 127 4.10 -10.76 -0.63
CA ILE A 127 3.06 -11.47 0.13
C ILE A 127 3.73 -12.58 0.93
#